data_AF-I2A788-F1
#
_entry.id   AF-I2A788-F1
#
_cell.length_a   1.000
_cell.length_b   1.000
_cell.length_c   1.000
_cell.angle_alpha   90.00
_cell.angle_beta   90.00
_cell.angle_gamma   90.00
#
_symmetry.space_group_name_H-M   'P 1'
#
loop_
_entity.id
_entity.type
_entity.pdbx_description
1 polymer ?
#
loop_
_entity_poly.entity_id
_entity_poly.type
_entity_poly.pdbx_seq_one_letter_code
_entity_poly.pdbx_strand_id
1 'polypeptide(L)'
;MTTVGSARTHRGRRSARPSGDDRELAILTTAERLLQERPLADISVDDLAKGAGLSRPTFYFYFPSKDAVLFTLFERVIMEADSALESLVASPPADLKALWRIGINVFVETFGTHRAVSLAADAARTNKDVGGLWSRFMQKWVDHITTVIEAERARGAAPVTLPARNLSAALNLLNEKVMLSAFAGGRPSVPSEQLLDTLVHIWVSSVYGEAC
;
A
#
# COMPACT_ATOMS: atom_id res chain seq x y z
N MET A 1 -18.78 -70.74 12.43
CA MET A 1 -17.68 -69.75 12.43
C MET A 1 -18.15 -68.54 11.65
N THR A 2 -18.53 -67.50 12.37
CA THR A 2 -19.11 -66.24 11.87
C THR A 2 -18.04 -65.17 11.96
N THR A 3 -17.79 -64.40 10.91
CA THR A 3 -17.72 -62.92 10.94
C THR A 3 -17.35 -62.35 9.57
N VAL A 4 -18.27 -61.54 9.05
CA VAL A 4 -18.06 -60.63 7.92
C VAL A 4 -17.41 -59.36 8.48
N GLY A 5 -16.21 -59.03 7.99
CA GLY A 5 -15.53 -57.79 8.34
C GLY A 5 -16.11 -56.61 7.57
N SER A 6 -16.90 -55.78 8.26
CA SER A 6 -17.30 -54.45 7.77
C SER A 6 -16.21 -53.44 8.15
N ALA A 7 -15.64 -52.75 7.16
CA ALA A 7 -14.68 -51.67 7.38
C ALA A 7 -15.09 -50.39 6.61
N ARG A 8 -15.86 -49.56 7.32
CA ARG A 8 -15.76 -48.09 7.43
C ARG A 8 -15.54 -47.30 6.14
N THR A 9 -16.66 -46.85 5.58
CA THR A 9 -16.74 -45.67 4.70
C THR A 9 -16.08 -44.45 5.33
N HIS A 10 -15.07 -43.89 4.65
CA HIS A 10 -14.50 -42.57 4.90
C HIS A 10 -15.63 -41.52 4.93
N ARG A 11 -15.99 -41.03 6.13
CA ARG A 11 -16.87 -39.87 6.26
C ARG A 11 -16.13 -38.65 5.71
N GLY A 12 -16.69 -38.06 4.66
CA GLY A 12 -16.20 -36.85 4.03
C GLY A 12 -15.94 -35.75 5.05
N ARG A 13 -14.79 -35.09 4.86
CA ARG A 13 -14.39 -33.85 5.52
C ARG A 13 -15.45 -32.80 5.17
N ARG A 14 -16.45 -32.62 6.05
CA ARG A 14 -17.39 -31.49 5.98
C ARG A 14 -16.53 -30.23 5.89
N SER A 15 -16.69 -29.47 4.81
CA SER A 15 -16.07 -28.16 4.68
C SER A 15 -16.38 -27.37 5.94
N ALA A 16 -15.35 -27.00 6.71
CA ALA A 16 -15.52 -26.13 7.86
C ALA A 16 -16.27 -24.89 7.38
N ARG A 17 -17.32 -24.49 8.09
CA ARG A 17 -17.99 -23.21 7.79
C ARG A 17 -16.91 -22.12 7.84
N PRO A 18 -16.83 -21.23 6.83
CA PRO A 18 -15.88 -20.12 6.86
C PRO A 18 -16.00 -19.37 8.19
N SER A 19 -14.86 -19.09 8.81
CA SER A 19 -14.76 -18.28 10.02
C SER A 19 -15.20 -16.83 9.77
N GLY A 20 -15.30 -16.02 10.83
CA GLY A 20 -15.58 -14.59 10.69
C GLY A 20 -14.55 -13.89 9.81
N ASP A 21 -13.28 -14.18 10.07
CA ASP A 21 -12.11 -13.61 9.38
C ASP A 21 -12.07 -14.00 7.90
N ASP A 22 -12.44 -15.25 7.57
CA ASP A 22 -12.52 -15.71 6.17
C ASP A 22 -13.54 -14.91 5.35
N ARG A 23 -14.64 -14.46 5.99
CA ARG A 23 -15.70 -13.68 5.31
C ARG A 23 -15.31 -12.22 5.14
N GLU A 24 -14.65 -11.64 6.14
CA GLU A 24 -14.08 -10.29 6.01
C GLU A 24 -13.05 -10.26 4.88
N LEU A 25 -12.15 -11.25 4.84
CA LEU A 25 -11.17 -11.38 3.77
C LEU A 25 -11.84 -11.56 2.41
N ALA A 26 -12.89 -12.36 2.30
CA ALA A 26 -13.64 -12.52 1.06
C ALA A 26 -14.25 -11.20 0.54
N ILE A 27 -14.74 -10.33 1.44
CA ILE A 27 -15.23 -8.99 1.08
C ILE A 27 -14.08 -8.14 0.54
N LEU A 28 -12.93 -8.12 1.22
CA LEU A 28 -11.78 -7.31 0.84
C LEU A 28 -11.18 -7.77 -0.50
N THR A 29 -10.99 -9.07 -0.70
CA THR A 29 -10.55 -9.64 -1.98
C THR A 29 -11.53 -9.33 -3.11
N THR A 30 -12.84 -9.40 -2.84
CA THR A 30 -13.86 -9.03 -3.83
C THR A 30 -13.78 -7.56 -4.19
N ALA A 31 -13.63 -6.68 -3.21
CA ALA A 31 -13.52 -5.24 -3.42
C ALA A 31 -12.28 -4.89 -4.25
N GLU A 32 -11.12 -5.42 -3.89
CA GLU A 32 -9.87 -5.19 -4.62
C GLU A 32 -9.98 -5.64 -6.08
N ARG A 33 -10.56 -6.82 -6.34
CA ARG A 33 -10.81 -7.28 -7.71
C ARG A 33 -11.74 -6.33 -8.48
N LEU A 34 -12.87 -5.92 -7.88
CA LEU A 34 -13.81 -5.02 -8.56
C LEU A 34 -13.23 -3.63 -8.82
N LEU A 35 -12.33 -3.14 -7.96
CA LEU A 35 -11.62 -1.88 -8.15
C LEU A 35 -10.66 -1.90 -9.36
N GLN A 36 -10.22 -3.09 -9.79
CA GLN A 36 -9.43 -3.22 -11.03
C GLN A 36 -10.29 -2.98 -12.28
N GLU A 37 -11.61 -3.14 -12.16
CA GLU A 37 -12.55 -3.08 -13.29
C GLU A 37 -13.23 -1.71 -13.41
N ARG A 38 -13.55 -1.07 -12.28
CA ARG A 38 -14.35 0.17 -12.23
C ARG A 38 -14.15 0.96 -10.93
N PRO A 39 -14.42 2.28 -10.92
CA PRO A 39 -14.25 3.11 -9.72
C PRO A 39 -15.20 2.70 -8.57
N LEU A 40 -14.82 3.00 -7.33
CA LEU A 40 -15.62 2.68 -6.14
C LEU A 40 -17.05 3.22 -6.22
N ALA A 41 -17.26 4.37 -6.86
CA ALA A 41 -18.58 4.97 -7.06
C ALA A 41 -19.57 4.00 -7.74
N ASP A 42 -19.08 3.20 -8.70
CA ASP A 42 -19.86 2.26 -9.51
C ASP A 42 -19.96 0.85 -8.89
N ILE A 43 -19.33 0.64 -7.74
CA ILE A 43 -19.42 -0.62 -6.97
C ILE A 43 -20.52 -0.45 -5.92
N SER A 44 -21.51 -1.34 -5.95
CA SER A 44 -22.56 -1.38 -4.93
C SER A 44 -22.21 -2.34 -3.78
N VAL A 45 -22.84 -2.15 -2.62
CA VAL A 45 -22.76 -3.12 -1.51
C VAL A 45 -23.26 -4.50 -1.94
N ASP A 46 -24.24 -4.57 -2.84
CA ASP A 46 -24.73 -5.85 -3.36
C ASP A 46 -23.69 -6.56 -4.24
N ASP A 47 -22.89 -5.82 -5.01
CA ASP A 47 -21.77 -6.40 -5.77
C ASP A 47 -20.73 -7.01 -4.84
N LEU A 48 -20.37 -6.28 -3.77
CA LEU A 48 -19.43 -6.75 -2.75
C LEU A 48 -19.95 -8.00 -2.02
N ALA A 49 -21.20 -7.95 -1.56
CA ALA A 49 -21.82 -9.07 -0.86
C ALA A 49 -21.93 -10.30 -1.76
N LYS A 50 -22.43 -10.14 -3.00
CA LYS A 50 -22.56 -11.24 -3.97
C LYS A 50 -21.20 -11.82 -4.33
N GLY A 51 -20.20 -10.99 -4.61
CA GLY A 51 -18.86 -11.46 -4.94
C GLY A 51 -18.18 -12.20 -3.79
N ALA A 52 -18.46 -11.83 -2.54
CA ALA A 52 -17.99 -12.53 -1.34
C ALA A 52 -18.83 -13.77 -0.96
N GLY A 53 -19.90 -14.08 -1.71
CA GLY A 53 -20.82 -15.19 -1.38
C GLY A 53 -21.67 -14.93 -0.13
N LEU A 54 -21.97 -13.67 0.18
CA LEU A 54 -22.70 -13.22 1.36
C LEU A 54 -24.03 -12.57 0.99
N SER A 55 -24.94 -12.53 1.97
CA SER A 55 -26.14 -11.69 1.88
C SER A 55 -25.80 -10.23 2.21
N ARG A 56 -26.61 -9.27 1.73
CA ARG A 56 -26.45 -7.85 2.07
C ARG A 56 -26.51 -7.59 3.59
N PRO A 57 -27.43 -8.16 4.38
CA PRO A 57 -27.39 -8.03 5.84
C PRO A 57 -26.11 -8.59 6.46
N THR A 58 -25.58 -9.70 5.93
CA THR A 58 -24.31 -10.28 6.39
C THR A 58 -23.13 -9.36 6.08
N PHE A 59 -23.13 -8.65 4.95
CA PHE A 59 -22.10 -7.64 4.66
C PHE A 59 -22.07 -6.56 5.75
N TYR A 60 -23.24 -6.01 6.11
CA TYR A 60 -23.33 -4.94 7.10
C TYR A 60 -22.93 -5.36 8.53
N PHE A 61 -22.86 -6.67 8.80
CA PHE A 61 -22.28 -7.17 10.04
C PHE A 61 -20.76 -6.92 10.11
N TYR A 62 -20.06 -6.95 8.98
CA TYR A 62 -18.60 -6.75 8.91
C TYR A 62 -18.22 -5.31 8.61
N PHE A 63 -18.90 -4.67 7.65
CA PHE A 63 -18.57 -3.32 7.21
C PHE A 63 -19.79 -2.41 7.18
N PRO A 64 -19.71 -1.20 7.77
CA PRO A 64 -20.82 -0.26 7.75
C PRO A 64 -21.08 0.34 6.36
N SER A 65 -20.08 0.36 5.48
CA SER A 65 -20.18 0.93 4.13
C SER A 65 -19.09 0.36 3.19
N LYS A 66 -19.22 0.62 1.89
CA LYS A 66 -18.15 0.34 0.91
C LYS A 66 -16.91 1.22 1.11
N ASP A 67 -17.08 2.42 1.67
CA ASP A 67 -15.96 3.31 1.99
C ASP A 67 -15.12 2.74 3.15
N ALA A 68 -15.75 2.10 4.13
CA ALA A 68 -15.05 1.39 5.19
C ALA A 68 -14.23 0.21 4.65
N VAL A 69 -14.74 -0.49 3.63
CA VAL A 69 -13.99 -1.56 2.94
C VAL A 69 -12.75 -0.97 2.24
N LEU A 70 -12.90 0.15 1.52
CA LEU A 70 -11.76 0.83 0.89
C LEU A 70 -10.74 1.31 1.93
N PHE A 71 -11.21 1.89 3.04
CA PHE A 71 -10.34 2.31 4.13
C PHE A 71 -9.49 1.14 4.65
N THR A 72 -10.12 0.00 4.96
CA THR A 72 -9.41 -1.19 5.45
C THR A 72 -8.45 -1.78 4.42
N LEU A 73 -8.81 -1.80 3.13
CA LEU A 73 -7.87 -2.18 2.07
C LEU A 73 -6.67 -1.26 2.04
N PHE A 74 -6.90 0.06 2.03
CA PHE A 74 -5.82 1.03 1.93
C PHE A 74 -4.92 1.04 3.17
N GLU A 75 -5.49 0.84 4.36
CA GLU A 75 -4.75 0.65 5.61
C GLU A 75 -3.80 -0.54 5.53
N ARG A 76 -4.25 -1.68 4.99
CA ARG A 76 -3.39 -2.86 4.79
C ARG A 76 -2.21 -2.55 3.87
N VAL A 77 -2.46 -1.87 2.74
CA VAL A 77 -1.40 -1.47 1.78
C VAL A 77 -0.38 -0.54 2.43
N ILE A 78 -0.85 0.46 3.19
CA ILE A 78 0.02 1.39 3.91
C ILE A 78 0.86 0.66 4.96
N MET A 79 0.24 -0.22 5.75
CA MET A 79 0.94 -0.98 6.79
C MET A 79 2.00 -1.92 6.21
N GLU A 80 1.74 -2.50 5.04
CA GLU A 80 2.73 -3.31 4.33
C GLU A 80 3.96 -2.47 3.95
N ALA A 81 3.74 -1.32 3.31
CA ALA A 81 4.84 -0.42 2.91
C ALA A 81 5.62 0.10 4.13
N ASP A 82 4.90 0.49 5.17
CA ASP A 82 5.48 1.02 6.41
C ASP A 82 6.31 -0.05 7.15
N SER A 83 5.80 -1.28 7.26
CA SER A 83 6.53 -2.39 7.90
C SER A 83 7.79 -2.78 7.11
N ALA A 84 7.71 -2.74 5.78
CA ALA A 84 8.86 -3.01 4.92
C ALA A 84 9.93 -1.91 5.05
N LEU A 85 9.53 -0.64 5.16
CA LEU A 85 10.45 0.47 5.44
C LEU A 85 11.08 0.34 6.83
N GLU A 86 10.29 0.05 7.87
CA GLU A 86 10.81 -0.17 9.23
C GLU A 86 11.84 -1.30 9.28
N SER A 87 11.60 -2.39 8.55
CA SER A 87 12.53 -3.51 8.44
C SER A 87 13.84 -3.11 7.76
N LEU A 88 13.77 -2.29 6.70
CA LEU A 88 14.96 -1.74 6.03
C LEU A 88 15.77 -0.85 6.96
N VAL A 89 15.11 -0.03 7.78
CA VAL A 89 15.75 0.89 8.73
C VAL A 89 16.41 0.13 9.88
N ALA A 90 15.78 -0.95 10.35
CA ALA A 90 16.34 -1.79 11.40
C ALA A 90 17.58 -2.58 10.94
N SER A 91 17.77 -2.76 9.63
CA SER A 91 18.89 -3.49 9.04
C SER A 91 19.35 -2.82 7.73
N PRO A 92 19.99 -1.64 7.83
CA PRO A 92 20.34 -0.85 6.65
C PRO A 92 21.47 -1.53 5.85
N PRO A 93 21.47 -1.38 4.51
CA PRO A 93 22.56 -1.86 3.67
C PRO A 93 23.85 -1.10 3.96
N ALA A 94 25.00 -1.74 3.66
CA ALA A 94 26.32 -1.12 3.84
C ALA A 94 26.53 0.12 2.94
N ASP A 95 25.93 0.12 1.74
CA ASP A 95 25.90 1.28 0.85
C ASP A 95 24.62 2.11 1.08
N LEU A 96 24.79 3.28 1.68
CA LEU A 96 23.68 4.21 1.93
C LEU A 96 23.13 4.86 0.65
N LYS A 97 23.86 4.84 -0.48
CA LYS A 97 23.24 5.21 -1.77
C LYS A 97 22.26 4.13 -2.24
N ALA A 98 22.56 2.86 -1.95
CA ALA A 98 21.63 1.77 -2.18
C ALA A 98 20.39 1.84 -1.27
N LEU A 99 20.51 2.44 -0.06
CA LEU A 99 19.38 2.67 0.84
C LEU A 99 18.25 3.45 0.15
N TRP A 100 18.56 4.52 -0.59
CA TRP A 100 17.55 5.30 -1.32
C TRP A 100 16.81 4.46 -2.36
N ARG A 101 17.56 3.67 -3.14
CA ARG A 101 16.97 2.79 -4.15
C ARG A 101 16.06 1.73 -3.52
N ILE A 102 16.54 1.04 -2.48
CA ILE A 102 15.78 -0.01 -1.82
C ILE A 102 14.54 0.59 -1.13
N GLY A 103 14.70 1.71 -0.42
CA GLY A 103 13.60 2.39 0.27
C GLY A 103 12.53 2.88 -0.68
N ILE A 104 12.88 3.55 -1.79
CA ILE A 104 11.90 3.99 -2.79
C ILE A 104 11.23 2.78 -3.46
N ASN A 105 11.98 1.70 -3.71
CA ASN A 105 11.44 0.49 -4.32
C ASN A 105 10.36 -0.17 -3.46
N VAL A 106 10.46 -0.12 -2.13
CA VAL A 106 9.39 -0.60 -1.22
C VAL A 106 8.05 0.05 -1.59
N PHE A 107 8.03 1.37 -1.76
CA PHE A 107 6.81 2.10 -2.10
C PHE A 107 6.34 1.82 -3.53
N VAL A 108 7.26 1.78 -4.50
CA VAL A 108 6.93 1.49 -5.90
C VAL A 108 6.27 0.11 -6.02
N GLU A 109 6.85 -0.91 -5.40
CA GLU A 109 6.36 -2.29 -5.46
C GLU A 109 5.05 -2.49 -4.69
N THR A 110 4.97 -2.03 -3.43
CA THR A 110 3.77 -2.23 -2.60
C THR A 110 2.56 -1.48 -3.18
N PHE A 111 2.69 -0.18 -3.48
CA PHE A 111 1.56 0.58 -4.03
C PHE A 111 1.25 0.20 -5.48
N GLY A 112 2.25 -0.26 -6.25
CA GLY A 112 2.09 -0.76 -7.61
C GLY A 112 1.38 -2.11 -7.68
N THR A 113 1.69 -3.04 -6.78
CA THR A 113 0.98 -4.32 -6.61
C THR A 113 -0.49 -4.08 -6.31
N HIS A 114 -0.78 -3.09 -5.45
CA HIS A 114 -2.13 -2.69 -5.07
C HIS A 114 -2.65 -1.46 -5.83
N ARG A 115 -2.25 -1.27 -7.11
CA ARG A 115 -2.54 -0.04 -7.88
C ARG A 115 -4.01 0.40 -7.85
N ALA A 116 -4.95 -0.56 -7.93
CA ALA A 116 -6.38 -0.26 -7.96
C ALA A 116 -6.86 0.33 -6.63
N VAL A 117 -6.37 -0.21 -5.50
CA VAL A 117 -6.64 0.33 -4.16
C VAL A 117 -6.00 1.71 -4.01
N SER A 118 -4.76 1.88 -4.46
CA SER A 118 -4.02 3.14 -4.40
C SER A 118 -4.74 4.28 -5.15
N LEU A 119 -5.21 4.01 -6.37
CA LEU A 119 -5.98 4.97 -7.17
C LEU A 119 -7.36 5.26 -6.58
N ALA A 120 -8.04 4.24 -6.05
CA ALA A 120 -9.35 4.43 -5.41
C ALA A 120 -9.24 5.24 -4.11
N ALA A 121 -8.20 5.00 -3.31
CA ALA A 121 -7.91 5.78 -2.11
C ALA A 121 -7.56 7.24 -2.45
N ASP A 122 -6.86 7.46 -3.56
CA ASP A 122 -6.58 8.82 -4.06
C ASP A 122 -7.85 9.56 -4.50
N ALA A 123 -8.72 8.90 -5.27
CA ALA A 123 -10.02 9.47 -5.63
C ALA A 123 -10.90 9.76 -4.39
N ALA A 124 -10.74 8.97 -3.32
CA ALA A 124 -11.47 9.11 -2.07
C ALA A 124 -10.79 10.02 -1.04
N ARG A 125 -9.74 10.79 -1.39
CA ARG A 125 -8.96 11.59 -0.44
C ARG A 125 -9.77 12.62 0.36
N THR A 126 -10.93 13.05 -0.16
CA THR A 126 -11.87 13.96 0.53
C THR A 126 -12.63 13.30 1.67
N ASN A 127 -12.67 11.96 1.72
CA ASN A 127 -13.13 11.22 2.89
C ASN A 127 -12.13 11.43 4.04
N LYS A 128 -12.64 11.89 5.20
CA LYS A 128 -11.79 12.26 6.35
C LYS A 128 -10.96 11.10 6.90
N ASP A 129 -11.47 9.88 6.83
CA ASP A 129 -10.76 8.72 7.36
C ASP A 129 -9.61 8.33 6.43
N VAL A 130 -9.86 8.24 5.13
CA VAL A 130 -8.84 7.93 4.11
C VAL A 130 -7.79 9.05 4.04
N GLY A 131 -8.23 10.31 3.95
CA GLY A 131 -7.33 11.47 3.93
C GLY A 131 -6.53 11.63 5.22
N GLY A 132 -7.17 11.37 6.37
CA GLY A 132 -6.52 11.40 7.67
C GLY A 132 -5.48 10.28 7.85
N LEU A 133 -5.79 9.06 7.41
CA LEU A 133 -4.85 7.94 7.40
C LEU A 133 -3.62 8.27 6.55
N TRP A 134 -3.83 8.72 5.32
CA TRP A 134 -2.73 9.10 4.43
C TRP A 134 -1.86 10.21 5.01
N SER A 135 -2.48 11.26 5.55
CA SER A 135 -1.76 12.40 6.13
C SER A 135 -0.87 11.98 7.29
N ARG A 136 -1.33 11.07 8.16
CA ARG A 136 -0.53 10.56 9.28
C ARG A 136 0.71 9.79 8.81
N PHE A 137 0.56 8.90 7.84
CA PHE A 137 1.69 8.12 7.33
C PHE A 137 2.65 8.96 6.49
N MET A 138 2.15 9.90 5.69
CA MET A 138 3.01 10.86 5.00
C MET A 138 3.83 11.71 5.97
N GLN A 139 3.24 12.17 7.09
CA GLN A 139 4.00 12.85 8.14
C GLN A 139 5.07 11.95 8.75
N LYS A 140 4.72 10.70 9.09
CA LYS A 140 5.66 9.70 9.63
C LYS A 140 6.86 9.49 8.68
N TRP A 141 6.61 9.26 7.39
CA TRP A 141 7.68 9.04 6.41
C TRP A 141 8.50 10.30 6.17
N VAL A 142 7.88 11.48 6.11
CA VAL A 142 8.60 12.75 5.99
C VAL A 142 9.54 12.96 7.17
N ASP A 143 9.07 12.75 8.40
CA ASP A 143 9.88 12.94 9.60
C ASP A 143 11.02 11.90 9.65
N HIS A 144 10.76 10.64 9.29
CA HIS A 144 11.79 9.61 9.21
C HIS A 144 12.90 9.97 8.20
N ILE A 145 12.52 10.36 6.98
CA ILE A 145 13.47 10.74 5.93
C ILE A 145 14.22 12.02 6.29
N THR A 146 13.59 12.94 7.03
CA THR A 146 14.28 14.13 7.58
C THR A 146 15.45 13.70 8.46
N THR A 147 15.24 12.75 9.38
CA THR A 147 16.30 12.22 10.25
C THR A 147 17.42 11.56 9.44
N VAL A 148 17.09 10.83 8.37
CA VAL A 148 18.10 10.22 7.48
C VAL A 148 18.94 11.30 6.79
N ILE A 149 18.32 12.32 6.21
CA ILE A 149 19.04 13.43 5.55
C ILE A 149 19.93 14.18 6.55
N GLU A 150 19.46 14.41 7.78
CA GLU A 150 20.26 15.06 8.83
C GLU A 150 21.47 14.22 9.25
N ALA A 151 21.31 12.89 9.34
CA ALA A 151 22.42 11.98 9.62
C ALA A 151 23.47 11.99 8.49
N GLU A 152 23.03 12.00 7.23
CA GLU A 152 23.92 12.13 6.06
C GLU A 152 24.73 13.44 6.08
N ARG A 153 24.10 14.53 6.50
CA ARG A 153 24.75 15.84 6.66
C ARG A 153 25.74 15.85 7.82
N ALA A 154 25.36 15.31 8.98
CA ALA A 154 26.19 15.28 10.17
C ALA A 154 27.50 14.48 9.95
N ARG A 155 27.45 13.43 9.13
CA ARG A 155 28.65 12.65 8.74
C ARG A 155 29.43 13.22 7.56
N GLY A 156 29.03 14.40 7.05
CA GLY A 156 29.68 15.10 5.93
C GLY A 156 29.47 14.45 4.56
N ALA A 157 28.51 13.53 4.42
CA ALA A 157 28.24 12.86 3.14
C ALA A 157 27.31 13.67 2.23
N ALA A 158 26.38 14.45 2.81
CA ALA A 158 25.49 15.35 2.10
C ALA A 158 25.74 16.82 2.49
N PRO A 159 25.65 17.77 1.57
CA PRO A 159 25.79 19.18 1.89
C PRO A 159 24.57 19.73 2.66
N VAL A 160 24.80 20.78 3.44
CA VAL A 160 23.72 21.54 4.06
C VAL A 160 23.22 22.58 3.06
N THR A 161 22.09 22.28 2.42
CA THR A 161 21.45 23.16 1.42
C THR A 161 20.09 23.66 1.94
N LEU A 162 19.00 22.99 1.58
CA LEU A 162 17.63 23.29 2.04
C LEU A 162 17.38 22.71 3.45
N PRO A 163 16.38 23.21 4.20
CA PRO A 163 15.91 22.54 5.40
C PRO A 163 15.54 21.08 5.09
N ALA A 164 16.10 20.12 5.83
CA ALA A 164 15.95 18.69 5.54
C ALA A 164 14.48 18.27 5.46
N ARG A 165 13.64 18.85 6.34
CA ARG A 165 12.20 18.58 6.38
C ARG A 165 11.46 19.07 5.13
N ASN A 166 11.84 20.23 4.59
CA ASN A 166 11.23 20.76 3.37
C ASN A 166 11.61 19.92 2.15
N LEU A 167 12.89 19.52 2.06
CA LEU A 167 13.37 18.63 1.01
C LEU A 167 12.65 17.26 1.09
N SER A 168 12.59 16.67 2.28
CA SER A 168 11.87 15.42 2.54
C SER A 168 10.39 15.50 2.13
N ALA A 169 9.68 16.55 2.56
CA ALA A 169 8.28 16.76 2.21
C ALA A 169 8.07 16.86 0.70
N ALA A 170 8.90 17.67 0.01
CA ALA A 170 8.80 17.83 -1.44
C ALA A 170 9.06 16.52 -2.19
N LEU A 171 10.07 15.76 -1.78
CA LEU A 171 10.42 14.49 -2.42
C LEU A 171 9.36 13.40 -2.20
N ASN A 172 8.75 13.32 -1.01
CA ASN A 172 7.66 12.39 -0.75
C ASN A 172 6.41 12.72 -1.57
N LEU A 173 6.03 14.00 -1.66
CA LEU A 173 4.90 14.46 -2.49
C LEU A 173 5.16 14.23 -3.99
N LEU A 174 6.41 14.40 -4.44
CA LEU A 174 6.82 14.07 -5.79
C LEU A 174 6.66 12.57 -6.07
N ASN A 175 7.13 11.71 -5.17
CA ASN A 175 6.97 10.26 -5.31
C ASN A 175 5.49 9.89 -5.41
N GLU A 176 4.65 10.38 -4.48
CA GLU A 176 3.21 10.13 -4.49
C GLU A 176 2.61 10.48 -5.86
N LYS A 177 2.85 11.71 -6.35
CA LYS A 177 2.20 12.17 -7.59
C LYS A 177 2.70 11.42 -8.82
N VAL A 178 4.00 11.15 -8.90
CA VAL A 178 4.61 10.46 -10.04
C VAL A 178 4.16 8.99 -10.08
N MET A 179 4.14 8.30 -8.93
CA MET A 179 3.64 6.93 -8.83
C MET A 179 2.16 6.83 -9.21
N LEU A 180 1.30 7.69 -8.65
CA LEU A 180 -0.13 7.70 -8.97
C LEU A 180 -0.38 7.96 -10.47
N SER A 181 0.37 8.90 -11.09
CA SER A 181 0.25 9.16 -12.53
C SER A 181 0.67 7.94 -13.37
N ALA A 182 1.75 7.26 -12.99
CA ALA A 182 2.20 6.04 -13.65
C ALA A 182 1.17 4.90 -13.50
N PHE A 183 0.60 4.72 -12.30
CA PHE A 183 -0.41 3.69 -12.04
C PHE A 183 -1.71 3.92 -12.79
N ALA A 184 -2.12 5.18 -12.94
CA ALA A 184 -3.31 5.55 -13.70
C ALA A 184 -3.15 5.38 -15.22
N GLY A 185 -1.92 5.21 -15.72
CA GLY A 185 -1.64 5.24 -17.17
C GLY A 185 -1.96 6.59 -17.83
N GLY A 186 -2.04 7.67 -17.03
CA GLY A 186 -2.37 9.01 -17.50
C GLY A 186 -1.22 9.65 -18.29
N ARG A 187 -1.47 10.83 -18.88
CA ARG A 187 -0.41 11.65 -19.50
C ARG A 187 -0.45 13.06 -18.91
N PRO A 188 0.70 13.64 -18.50
CA PRO A 188 2.05 13.05 -18.54
C PRO A 188 2.29 11.99 -17.44
N SER A 189 3.05 10.94 -17.74
CA SER A 189 3.50 9.92 -16.78
C SER A 189 4.89 9.37 -17.14
N VAL A 190 5.58 8.83 -16.13
CA VAL A 190 6.84 8.10 -16.30
C VAL A 190 6.51 6.62 -16.56
N PRO A 191 7.12 5.97 -17.56
CA PRO A 191 6.92 4.53 -17.79
C PRO A 191 7.32 3.69 -16.58
N SER A 192 6.58 2.60 -16.31
CA SER A 192 6.78 1.77 -15.11
C SER A 192 8.20 1.23 -15.00
N GLU A 193 8.82 0.86 -16.12
CA GLU A 193 10.19 0.35 -16.19
C GLU A 193 11.26 1.40 -15.87
N GLN A 194 10.93 2.70 -15.95
CA GLN A 194 11.82 3.82 -15.65
C GLN A 194 11.44 4.54 -14.36
N LEU A 195 10.34 4.15 -13.72
CA LEU A 195 9.76 4.84 -12.57
C LEU A 195 10.74 4.91 -11.40
N LEU A 196 11.28 3.77 -10.98
CA LEU A 196 12.22 3.71 -9.87
C LEU A 196 13.50 4.51 -10.16
N ASP A 197 14.08 4.34 -11.35
CA ASP A 197 15.32 5.03 -11.73
C ASP A 197 15.16 6.54 -11.75
N THR A 198 14.00 7.02 -12.24
CA THR A 198 13.66 8.44 -12.27
C THR A 198 13.56 9.01 -10.85
N LEU A 199 12.83 8.34 -9.96
CA LEU A 199 12.66 8.80 -8.58
C LEU A 199 14.00 8.78 -7.84
N VAL A 200 14.76 7.69 -7.93
CA VAL A 200 16.08 7.57 -7.30
C VAL A 200 17.04 8.65 -7.77
N HIS A 201 17.06 8.95 -9.08
CA HIS A 201 17.91 10.00 -9.63
C HIS A 201 17.59 11.37 -9.02
N ILE A 202 16.31 11.74 -8.93
CA ILE A 202 15.87 13.01 -8.35
C ILE A 202 16.24 13.09 -6.86
N TRP A 203 16.02 12.01 -6.10
CA TRP A 203 16.37 11.96 -4.69
C TRP A 203 17.87 12.10 -4.46
N VAL A 204 18.69 11.28 -5.13
CA VAL A 204 20.14 11.30 -4.94
C VAL A 204 20.73 12.64 -5.38
N SER A 205 20.31 13.19 -6.52
CA SER A 205 20.81 14.49 -6.98
C SER A 205 20.40 15.65 -6.06
N SER A 206 19.19 15.65 -5.51
CA SER A 206 18.72 16.72 -4.62
C SER A 206 19.27 16.63 -3.20
N VAL A 207 19.53 15.42 -2.69
CA VAL A 207 20.10 15.21 -1.35
C VAL A 207 21.61 15.48 -1.33
N TYR A 208 22.34 15.02 -2.36
CA TYR A 208 23.80 15.10 -2.40
C TYR A 208 24.34 16.21 -3.30
N GLY A 209 23.51 16.87 -4.09
CA GLY A 209 23.89 17.99 -4.94
C GLY A 209 24.19 19.25 -4.14
N GLU A 210 25.13 20.05 -4.63
CA GLU A 210 25.48 21.34 -4.04
C GLU A 210 24.39 22.39 -4.32
N ALA A 211 24.32 23.43 -3.48
CA ALA A 211 23.38 24.54 -3.71
C ALA A 211 23.72 25.24 -5.03
N CYS A 212 22.69 25.54 -5.82
CA CYS A 212 22.80 26.44 -6.97
C CYS A 212 23.02 27.89 -6.53
#